data_AF-A0A0U3LDY0-F1
#
_entry.id   AF-A0A0U3LDY0-F1
#
_cell.length_a   1.000
_cell.length_b   1.000
_cell.length_c   1.000
_cell.angle_alpha   90.00
_cell.angle_beta   90.00
_cell.angle_gamma   90.00
#
_symmetry.space_group_name_H-M   'P 1'
#
loop_
_entity.id
_entity.type
_entity.pdbx_description
1 polymer ?
#
loop_
_entity_poly.entity_id
_entity_poly.type
_entity_poly.pdbx_seq_one_letter_code
_entity_poly.pdbx_strand_id
1 'polypeptide(L)'
;MPTSRLIPWWLALASLGGHASLQAAPEPFSCPLQMPLTEQALPAQSLAEVGSGWTSHAARTQHVLTNFAVNSGPPGTPNGEIYDKQEERKDGKGGATRTLSWNLQGMTGGVAICSYFRTRVELVRSLDGYSRCQVVYKRSHNTDFELSSASCQ
;
A
#
# COMPACT_ATOMS: atom_id res chain seq x y z
N MET A 1 58.08 -58.17 -2.68
CA MET A 1 56.85 -58.63 -3.38
C MET A 1 55.73 -57.65 -3.08
N PRO A 2 54.90 -57.28 -4.07
CA PRO A 2 54.11 -56.05 -4.09
C PRO A 2 52.66 -56.28 -3.63
N THR A 3 51.99 -55.26 -3.11
CA THR A 3 50.61 -54.97 -3.56
C THR A 3 50.22 -53.53 -3.25
N SER A 4 50.28 -52.71 -4.31
CA SER A 4 49.56 -51.45 -4.43
C SER A 4 48.06 -51.68 -4.28
N ARG A 5 47.35 -50.79 -3.58
CA ARG A 5 45.95 -50.49 -3.89
C ARG A 5 45.74 -48.97 -3.87
N LEU A 6 45.60 -48.46 -5.08
CA LEU A 6 45.16 -47.12 -5.44
C LEU A 6 43.71 -46.93 -4.96
N ILE A 7 43.43 -45.87 -4.21
CA ILE A 7 42.07 -45.41 -3.94
C ILE A 7 41.72 -44.42 -5.06
N PRO A 8 40.63 -44.67 -5.82
CA PRO A 8 40.32 -43.88 -7.00
C PRO A 8 39.78 -42.50 -6.64
N TRP A 9 40.26 -41.52 -7.39
CA TRP A 9 39.73 -40.17 -7.47
C TRP A 9 38.37 -40.20 -8.17
N TRP A 10 37.30 -39.90 -7.43
CA TRP A 10 36.03 -39.47 -8.02
C TRP A 10 35.51 -38.26 -7.25
N LEU A 11 35.85 -37.09 -7.80
CA LEU A 11 35.01 -35.90 -7.96
C LEU A 11 33.74 -35.84 -7.10
N ALA A 12 33.84 -35.19 -5.94
CA ALA A 12 32.69 -34.50 -5.34
C ALA A 12 32.73 -33.04 -5.82
N LEU A 13 32.22 -32.78 -7.02
CA LEU A 13 31.89 -31.41 -7.43
C LEU A 13 30.66 -31.01 -6.60
N ALA A 14 30.89 -30.33 -5.48
CA ALA A 14 29.84 -29.61 -4.76
C ALA A 14 29.45 -28.40 -5.61
N SER A 15 28.47 -28.57 -6.49
CA SER A 15 27.77 -27.47 -7.15
C SER A 15 27.00 -26.69 -6.09
N LEU A 16 27.69 -25.73 -5.45
CA LEU A 16 27.09 -24.59 -4.77
C LEU A 16 26.42 -23.71 -5.83
N GLY A 17 25.30 -24.19 -6.36
CA GLY A 17 24.35 -23.39 -7.13
C GLY A 17 23.71 -22.41 -6.15
N GLY A 18 24.33 -21.24 -6.01
CA GLY A 18 23.72 -20.09 -5.38
C GLY A 18 22.42 -19.78 -6.11
N HIS A 19 21.31 -20.15 -5.48
CA HIS A 19 20.00 -19.66 -5.87
C HIS A 19 19.97 -18.18 -5.47
N ALA A 20 20.46 -17.32 -6.36
CA ALA A 20 20.09 -15.92 -6.32
C ALA A 20 18.57 -15.89 -6.51
N SER A 21 17.82 -15.87 -5.41
CA SER A 21 16.42 -15.49 -5.42
C SER A 21 16.39 -14.07 -5.97
N LEU A 22 16.19 -13.93 -7.29
CA LEU A 22 15.71 -12.68 -7.86
C LEU A 22 14.35 -12.45 -7.22
N GLN A 23 14.36 -11.69 -6.12
CA GLN A 23 13.16 -11.22 -5.47
C GLN A 23 12.52 -10.27 -6.49
N ALA A 24 11.52 -10.79 -7.20
CA ALA A 24 10.79 -10.02 -8.19
C ALA A 24 10.29 -8.72 -7.54
N ALA A 25 10.41 -7.60 -8.25
CA ALA A 25 9.89 -6.33 -7.80
C ALA A 25 8.41 -6.52 -7.41
N PRO A 26 7.97 -5.95 -6.28
CA PRO A 26 6.61 -6.16 -5.81
C PRO A 26 5.61 -5.65 -6.85
N GLU A 27 4.49 -6.36 -7.00
CA GLU A 27 3.46 -5.96 -7.95
C GLU A 27 2.95 -4.55 -7.59
N PRO A 28 2.87 -3.62 -8.56
CA PRO A 28 2.29 -2.30 -8.35
C PRO A 28 0.89 -2.39 -7.75
N PHE A 29 0.52 -1.42 -6.92
CA PHE A 29 -0.82 -1.39 -6.34
C PHE A 29 -1.43 0.01 -6.38
N SER A 30 -2.75 0.04 -6.22
CA SER A 30 -3.51 1.28 -6.06
C SER A 30 -4.49 1.15 -4.91
N CYS A 31 -4.68 2.23 -4.15
CA CYS A 31 -5.73 2.31 -3.15
C CYS A 31 -7.10 2.21 -3.85
N PRO A 32 -7.99 1.30 -3.44
CA PRO A 32 -9.35 1.28 -3.92
C PRO A 32 -10.01 2.64 -3.66
N LEU A 33 -10.63 3.25 -4.67
CA LEU A 33 -11.37 4.50 -4.48
C LEU A 33 -12.61 4.32 -3.60
N GLN A 34 -13.16 3.10 -3.64
CA GLN A 34 -14.28 2.68 -2.82
C GLN A 34 -14.01 1.27 -2.28
N MET A 35 -14.26 1.05 -1.00
CA MET A 35 -14.26 -0.31 -0.45
C MET A 35 -15.67 -0.92 -0.56
N PRO A 36 -15.81 -2.09 -1.20
CA PRO A 36 -17.07 -2.83 -1.18
C PRO A 36 -17.40 -3.29 0.26
N LEU A 37 -18.69 -3.20 0.64
CA LEU A 37 -19.18 -3.52 1.99
C LEU A 37 -18.76 -4.91 2.50
N THR A 38 -18.51 -5.87 1.60
CA THR A 38 -18.27 -7.27 1.92
C THR A 38 -16.86 -7.58 2.41
N GLU A 39 -15.88 -6.70 2.16
CA GLU A 39 -14.48 -6.92 2.59
C GLU A 39 -14.25 -6.52 4.06
N GLN A 40 -15.30 -6.02 4.73
CA GLN A 40 -15.30 -5.71 6.15
C GLN A 40 -15.48 -6.99 6.98
N ALA A 41 -14.47 -7.84 7.01
CA ALA A 41 -14.27 -8.70 8.17
C ALA A 41 -13.80 -7.82 9.34
N LEU A 42 -14.71 -7.01 9.88
CA LEU A 42 -14.55 -6.45 11.22
C LEU A 42 -14.34 -7.64 12.15
N PRO A 43 -13.24 -7.72 12.94
CA PRO A 43 -13.17 -8.71 13.99
C PRO A 43 -14.38 -8.44 14.90
N ALA A 44 -15.26 -9.43 14.98
CA ALA A 44 -16.53 -9.43 15.71
C ALA A 44 -16.55 -8.49 16.91
N GLN A 45 -17.47 -7.51 16.96
CA GLN A 45 -18.00 -6.97 18.23
C GLN A 45 -19.18 -5.99 18.06
N SER A 46 -20.36 -6.51 18.43
CA SER A 46 -21.55 -5.79 18.94
C SER A 46 -22.54 -5.12 17.97
N LEU A 47 -23.19 -5.91 17.12
CA LEU A 47 -24.66 -5.86 17.07
C LEU A 47 -25.18 -6.73 18.22
N ALA A 48 -24.86 -6.34 19.46
CA ALA A 48 -25.50 -6.91 20.62
C ALA A 48 -26.87 -6.23 20.72
N GLU A 49 -27.92 -7.04 20.66
CA GLU A 49 -29.30 -6.75 21.04
C GLU A 49 -29.53 -5.31 21.53
N VAL A 50 -29.97 -4.41 20.63
CA VAL A 50 -30.62 -3.19 21.11
C VAL A 50 -31.92 -3.70 21.74
N GLY A 51 -32.02 -3.64 23.08
CA GLY A 51 -33.06 -4.32 23.86
C GLY A 51 -34.48 -4.10 23.32
N SER A 52 -35.43 -4.93 23.77
CA SER A 52 -36.82 -4.95 23.26
C SER A 52 -37.39 -3.54 23.06
N GLY A 53 -37.71 -3.20 21.80
CA GLY A 53 -38.32 -1.91 21.41
C GLY A 53 -37.42 -0.96 20.61
N TRP A 54 -36.16 -1.29 20.36
CA TRP A 54 -35.25 -0.46 19.56
C TRP A 54 -34.92 -1.08 18.20
N THR A 55 -34.94 -0.26 17.16
CA THR A 55 -34.49 -0.63 15.81
C THR A 55 -33.21 0.14 15.50
N SER A 56 -32.08 -0.56 15.31
CA SER A 56 -30.87 0.07 14.77
C SER A 56 -30.98 0.23 13.26
N HIS A 57 -30.82 1.45 12.77
CA HIS A 57 -30.64 1.72 11.34
C HIS A 57 -29.17 2.01 11.05
N ALA A 58 -28.46 1.02 10.50
CA ALA A 58 -27.13 1.26 9.95
C ALA A 58 -27.31 1.89 8.55
N ALA A 59 -27.02 3.19 8.42
CA ALA A 59 -26.91 3.80 7.10
C ALA A 59 -25.75 3.13 6.34
N ARG A 60 -26.00 2.71 5.10
CA ARG A 60 -24.96 2.15 4.21
C ARG A 60 -23.86 3.20 4.06
N THR A 61 -22.73 3.00 4.74
CA THR A 61 -21.63 3.95 4.69
C THR A 61 -20.80 3.60 3.47
N GLN A 62 -20.83 4.43 2.44
CA GLN A 62 -19.90 4.29 1.32
C GLN A 62 -18.53 4.78 1.79
N HIS A 63 -17.55 3.89 1.76
CA HIS A 63 -16.17 4.19 2.14
C HIS A 63 -15.47 4.81 0.94
N VAL A 64 -15.38 6.14 0.89
CA VAL A 64 -14.70 6.85 -0.20
C VAL A 64 -13.27 7.18 0.23
N LEU A 65 -12.28 6.87 -0.61
CA LEU A 65 -10.89 7.22 -0.36
C LEU A 65 -10.75 8.74 -0.26
N THR A 66 -10.16 9.21 0.84
CA THR A 66 -10.04 10.65 1.12
C THR A 66 -8.61 11.10 1.36
N ASN A 67 -7.74 10.19 1.80
CA ASN A 67 -6.36 10.51 2.07
C ASN A 67 -5.44 9.36 1.67
N PHE A 68 -4.21 9.73 1.33
CA PHE A 68 -3.10 8.80 1.12
C PHE A 68 -1.85 9.35 1.82
N ALA A 69 -1.20 8.52 2.61
CA ALA A 69 0.03 8.85 3.30
C ALA A 69 1.09 7.77 3.09
N VAL A 70 2.36 8.18 3.08
CA VAL A 70 3.53 7.31 3.21
C VAL A 70 4.13 7.59 4.58
N ASN A 71 4.43 6.56 5.35
CA ASN A 71 5.06 6.71 6.67
C ASN A 71 6.36 5.91 6.76
N SER A 72 7.40 6.51 7.32
CA SER A 72 8.64 5.83 7.72
C SER A 72 8.52 5.32 9.16
N GLY A 73 7.77 4.24 9.33
CA GLY A 73 7.56 3.61 10.62
C GLY A 73 6.27 2.80 10.68
N PRO A 74 6.01 2.11 11.81
CA PRO A 74 4.81 1.31 11.96
C PRO A 74 3.54 2.19 11.89
N PRO A 75 2.40 1.62 11.44
CA PRO A 75 1.12 2.33 11.35
C PRO A 75 0.72 2.98 12.69
N GLY A 76 0.19 4.20 12.64
CA GLY A 76 -0.22 4.95 13.84
C GLY A 76 0.88 5.83 14.46
N THR A 77 2.08 5.84 13.91
CA THR A 77 3.12 6.83 14.25
C THR A 77 2.92 8.14 13.46
N PRO A 78 3.19 9.32 14.04
CA PRO A 78 3.03 10.62 13.38
C PRO A 78 4.08 10.92 12.30
N ASN A 79 4.83 9.91 11.86
CA ASN A 79 5.92 10.02 10.90
C ASN A 79 5.40 9.97 9.46
N GLY A 80 4.47 10.87 9.12
CA GLY A 80 4.05 11.07 7.74
C GLY A 80 5.20 11.65 6.93
N GLU A 81 5.66 10.92 5.92
CA GLU A 81 6.68 11.38 4.99
C GLU A 81 6.13 12.52 4.14
N ILE A 82 6.92 13.59 4.05
CA ILE A 82 6.63 14.70 3.15
C ILE A 82 6.96 14.22 1.73
N TYR A 83 6.07 14.49 0.78
CA TYR A 83 6.30 14.17 -0.63
C TYR A 83 7.54 14.90 -1.16
N ASP A 84 8.36 14.21 -1.95
CA ASP A 84 9.54 14.79 -2.59
C ASP A 84 9.18 15.77 -3.71
N LYS A 85 8.02 15.57 -4.34
CA LYS A 85 7.60 16.36 -5.50
C LYS A 85 6.11 16.63 -5.51
N GLN A 86 5.76 17.87 -5.82
CA GLN A 86 4.40 18.30 -6.13
C GLN A 86 4.36 18.97 -7.51
N GLU A 87 3.43 18.52 -8.35
CA GLU A 87 3.14 19.12 -9.66
C GLU A 87 1.67 19.53 -9.70
N GLU A 88 1.37 20.71 -10.26
CA GLU A 88 -0.01 21.12 -10.55
C GLU A 88 -0.14 21.50 -12.03
N ARG A 89 -1.11 20.89 -12.72
CA ARG A 89 -1.41 21.11 -14.13
C ARG A 89 -2.86 21.56 -14.30
N LYS A 90 -3.05 22.76 -14.84
CA LYS A 90 -4.39 23.28 -15.21
C LYS A 90 -4.88 22.63 -16.50
N ASP A 91 -6.17 22.39 -16.60
CA ASP A 91 -6.79 21.72 -17.77
C ASP A 91 -7.33 22.69 -18.84
N GLY A 92 -7.18 24.00 -18.64
CA GLY A 92 -7.67 25.05 -19.54
C GLY A 92 -9.18 25.33 -19.46
N LYS A 93 -9.94 24.54 -18.69
CA LYS A 93 -11.39 24.71 -18.42
C LYS A 93 -11.67 25.19 -17.00
N GLY A 94 -10.62 25.64 -16.30
CA GLY A 94 -10.65 26.08 -14.91
C GLY A 94 -10.54 24.95 -13.88
N GLY A 95 -10.36 23.70 -14.31
CA GLY A 95 -9.95 22.61 -13.44
C GLY A 95 -8.42 22.51 -13.32
N ALA A 96 -7.97 21.67 -12.40
CA ALA A 96 -6.56 21.37 -12.21
C ALA A 96 -6.35 19.95 -11.68
N THR A 97 -5.22 19.36 -12.06
CA THR A 97 -4.70 18.11 -11.50
C THR A 97 -3.47 18.43 -10.68
N ARG A 98 -3.43 17.96 -9.42
CA ARG A 98 -2.28 18.05 -8.55
C ARG A 98 -1.75 16.65 -8.26
N THR A 99 -0.48 16.41 -8.52
CA THR A 99 0.17 15.13 -8.23
C THR A 99 1.21 15.34 -7.15
N LEU A 100 1.14 14.56 -6.07
CA LEU A 100 2.21 14.44 -5.08
C LEU A 100 2.93 13.12 -5.30
N SER A 101 4.24 13.08 -5.09
CA SER A 101 5.05 11.88 -5.30
C SER A 101 6.13 11.73 -4.23
N TRP A 102 6.32 10.48 -3.81
CA TRP A 102 7.36 10.06 -2.88
C TRP A 102 8.35 9.14 -3.60
N ASN A 103 9.63 9.38 -3.44
CA ASN A 103 10.71 8.49 -3.82
C ASN A 103 11.00 7.55 -2.65
N LEU A 104 10.85 6.25 -2.88
CA LEU A 104 10.99 5.22 -1.86
C LEU A 104 12.34 4.52 -1.93
N GLN A 105 13.26 4.94 -2.81
CA GLN A 105 14.57 4.33 -2.92
C GLN A 105 15.32 4.40 -1.59
N GLY A 106 15.66 3.22 -1.05
CA GLY A 106 16.34 3.09 0.24
C GLY A 106 15.41 3.19 1.46
N MET A 107 14.11 3.37 1.27
CA MET A 107 13.13 3.25 2.35
C MET A 107 12.98 1.78 2.74
N THR A 108 13.09 1.49 4.04
CA THR A 108 12.92 0.14 4.60
C THR A 108 11.93 0.20 5.75
N GLY A 109 10.99 -0.75 5.80
CA GLY A 109 9.94 -0.77 6.83
C GLY A 109 8.92 0.36 6.73
N GLY A 110 8.85 1.04 5.58
CA GLY A 110 7.85 2.07 5.31
C GLY A 110 6.49 1.47 4.98
N VAL A 111 5.42 2.23 5.20
CA VAL A 111 4.05 1.82 4.89
C VAL A 111 3.31 2.89 4.10
N ALA A 112 2.45 2.44 3.19
CA ALA A 112 1.42 3.26 2.57
C ALA A 112 0.10 3.07 3.30
N ILE A 113 -0.62 4.17 3.51
CA ILE A 113 -1.88 4.22 4.24
C ILE A 113 -2.93 4.88 3.35
N CYS A 114 -3.99 4.13 3.03
CA CYS A 114 -5.18 4.63 2.34
C CYS A 114 -6.30 4.88 3.38
N SER A 115 -6.72 6.13 3.59
CA SER A 115 -7.74 6.47 4.60
C SER A 115 -9.08 6.86 3.97
N TYR A 116 -10.18 6.37 4.55
CA TYR A 116 -11.51 6.47 3.97
C TYR A 116 -12.47 7.33 4.79
N PHE A 117 -13.25 8.18 4.11
CA PHE A 117 -14.16 9.16 4.71
C PHE A 117 -15.09 8.55 5.76
N ARG A 118 -15.26 9.24 6.89
CA ARG A 118 -16.20 8.89 7.98
C ARG A 118 -15.99 7.51 8.59
N THR A 119 -14.81 6.93 8.41
CA THR A 119 -14.54 5.56 8.86
C THR A 119 -13.22 5.50 9.59
N ARG A 120 -13.11 4.55 10.53
CA ARG A 120 -11.84 4.23 11.19
C ARG A 120 -11.04 3.17 10.42
N VAL A 121 -11.43 2.90 9.16
CA VAL A 121 -10.80 1.87 8.35
C VAL A 121 -9.69 2.51 7.53
N GLU A 122 -8.50 1.95 7.68
CA GLU A 122 -7.32 2.28 6.90
C GLU A 122 -6.79 1.02 6.23
N LEU A 123 -6.46 1.11 4.95
CA LEU A 123 -5.72 0.04 4.28
C LEU A 123 -4.24 0.37 4.37
N VAL A 124 -3.49 -0.55 4.94
CA VAL A 124 -2.04 -0.41 5.15
C VAL A 124 -1.32 -1.44 4.30
N ARG A 125 -0.29 -1.01 3.55
CA ARG A 125 0.56 -1.91 2.76
C ARG A 125 2.03 -1.58 3.00
N SER A 126 2.87 -2.60 3.12
CA SER A 126 4.33 -2.42 3.16
C SER A 126 4.82 -1.82 1.85
N LEU A 127 5.80 -0.91 1.97
CA LEU A 127 6.50 -0.29 0.85
C LEU A 127 7.85 -0.94 0.55
N ASP A 128 8.19 -2.05 1.21
CA ASP A 128 9.44 -2.76 0.94
C ASP A 128 9.51 -3.22 -0.52
N GLY A 129 10.57 -2.80 -1.21
CA GLY A 129 10.80 -3.11 -2.62
C GLY A 129 10.09 -2.19 -3.61
N TYR A 130 9.24 -1.27 -3.17
CA TYR A 130 8.66 -0.23 -4.03
C TYR A 130 9.66 0.91 -4.24
N SER A 131 9.58 1.55 -5.39
CA SER A 131 10.46 2.65 -5.78
C SER A 131 9.79 4.02 -5.67
N ARG A 132 8.46 4.07 -5.81
CA ARG A 132 7.70 5.31 -5.83
C ARG A 132 6.26 5.11 -5.37
N CYS A 133 5.75 6.07 -4.63
CA CYS A 133 4.32 6.28 -4.48
C CYS A 133 3.90 7.61 -5.09
N GLN A 134 2.64 7.71 -5.50
CA GLN A 134 2.04 8.95 -5.97
C GLN A 134 0.56 9.01 -5.61
N VAL A 135 0.09 10.22 -5.35
CA VAL A 135 -1.33 10.53 -5.20
C VAL A 135 -1.70 11.64 -6.19
N VAL A 136 -2.85 11.49 -6.82
CA VAL A 136 -3.39 12.44 -7.78
C VAL A 136 -4.67 13.01 -7.21
N TYR A 137 -4.70 14.33 -7.07
CA TYR A 137 -5.87 15.10 -6.77
C TYR A 137 -6.38 15.81 -8.02
N LYS A 138 -7.69 15.90 -8.18
CA LYS A 138 -8.33 16.64 -9.27
C LYS A 138 -9.34 17.60 -8.69
N ARG A 139 -9.46 18.77 -9.30
CA ARG A 139 -10.58 19.68 -9.07
C ARG A 139 -11.19 20.08 -10.40
N SER A 140 -12.49 20.33 -10.35
CA SER A 140 -13.23 20.99 -11.41
C SER A 140 -13.28 22.50 -11.15
N HIS A 141 -13.86 23.26 -12.08
CA HIS A 141 -13.98 24.71 -11.97
C HIS A 141 -14.61 25.14 -10.63
N ASN A 142 -13.86 25.91 -9.84
CA ASN A 142 -14.26 26.41 -8.51
C ASN A 142 -14.62 25.33 -7.46
N THR A 143 -14.15 24.09 -7.62
CA THR A 143 -14.27 23.06 -6.57
C THR A 143 -12.97 22.88 -5.80
N ASP A 144 -13.07 22.23 -4.64
CA ASP A 144 -11.91 21.73 -3.92
C ASP A 144 -11.22 20.59 -4.68
N PHE A 145 -9.97 20.32 -4.31
CA PHE A 145 -9.24 19.16 -4.79
C PHE A 145 -9.75 17.90 -4.12
N GLU A 146 -10.19 16.95 -4.93
CA GLU A 146 -10.61 15.63 -4.50
C GLU A 146 -9.55 14.59 -4.88
N LEU A 147 -9.32 13.62 -4.00
CA LEU A 147 -8.39 12.54 -4.26
C LEU A 147 -8.96 11.64 -5.37
N SER A 148 -8.27 11.59 -6.50
CA SER A 148 -8.68 10.84 -7.70
C SER A 148 -7.98 9.48 -7.81
N SER A 149 -6.76 9.33 -7.32
CA SER A 149 -6.05 8.05 -7.24
C SER A 149 -4.86 8.12 -6.30
N ALA A 150 -4.46 6.96 -5.76
CA ALA A 150 -3.20 6.78 -5.06
C ALA A 150 -2.61 5.41 -5.40
N SER A 151 -1.33 5.37 -5.77
CA SER A 151 -0.68 4.17 -6.30
C SER A 151 0.81 4.12 -5.98
N CYS A 152 1.36 2.91 -5.87
CA CYS A 152 2.80 2.69 -5.70
C CYS A 152 3.34 1.61 -6.64
N GLN A 153 4.60 1.75 -7.02
CA GLN A 153 5.33 0.89 -7.96
C GLN A 153 6.81 0.77 -7.61
#